data_AF-A0A961MP33-F1
#
_entry.id   AF-A0A961MP33-F1
#
_cell.length_a   1.000
_cell.length_b   1.000
_cell.length_c   1.000
_cell.angle_alpha   90.00
_cell.angle_beta   90.00
_cell.angle_gamma   90.00
#
_symmetry.space_group_name_H-M   'P 1'
#
loop_
_entity.id
_entity.type
_entity.pdbx_description
1 polymer ?
#
loop_
_entity_poly.entity_id
_entity_poly.type
_entity_poly.pdbx_seq_one_letter_code
_entity_poly.pdbx_strand_id
1 'polypeptide(L)'
;LSDTVSALDRKGLVRRRPDPDDGRARRVAATDAGKVMAARMPEAPAALEDAITGLAEAERGALLRALVLIIRSLQEARAIPVQRMCLTCRHFRPHVHDDPARPHHCAFVDAAFGDAALRLECADHETARDEEAARARVVFSAMR
;
A
#
# COMPACT_ATOMS: atom_id res chain seq x y z
N LEU A 1 -10.64 14.62 6.31
CA LEU A 1 -11.43 13.50 5.73
C LEU A 1 -11.00 13.29 4.29
N SER A 2 -10.89 12.04 3.83
CA SER A 2 -10.38 11.68 2.49
C SER A 2 -11.23 12.21 1.33
N ASP A 3 -10.59 12.63 0.24
CA ASP A 3 -11.22 13.07 -1.02
C ASP A 3 -12.16 12.01 -1.60
N THR A 4 -11.84 10.73 -1.42
CA THR A 4 -12.67 9.61 -1.83
C THR A 4 -14.04 9.64 -1.16
N VAL A 5 -14.08 9.86 0.16
CA VAL A 5 -15.34 9.98 0.89
C VAL A 5 -16.11 11.20 0.41
N SER A 6 -15.42 12.27 0.00
CA SER A 6 -16.08 13.51 -0.46
C SER A 6 -16.70 13.31 -1.83
N ALA A 7 -16.04 12.56 -2.70
CA ALA A 7 -16.61 12.13 -3.97
C ALA A 7 -17.82 11.21 -3.78
N LEU A 8 -17.77 10.24 -2.87
CA LEU A 8 -18.88 9.34 -2.59
C LEU A 8 -20.10 10.06 -1.99
N ASP A 9 -19.88 11.04 -1.12
CA ASP A 9 -20.93 11.86 -0.51
C ASP A 9 -21.61 12.74 -1.58
N ARG A 10 -20.84 13.41 -2.45
CA ARG A 10 -21.37 14.15 -3.60
C ARG A 10 -22.18 13.26 -4.57
N LYS A 11 -21.80 11.99 -4.69
CA LYS A 11 -22.54 10.99 -5.50
C LYS A 11 -23.78 10.42 -4.79
N GLY A 12 -24.05 10.82 -3.54
CA GLY A 12 -25.17 10.32 -2.75
C GLY A 12 -25.03 8.86 -2.31
N LEU A 13 -23.82 8.29 -2.38
CA LEU A 13 -23.55 6.89 -2.07
C LEU A 13 -23.20 6.67 -0.60
N VAL A 14 -22.73 7.70 0.08
CA VAL A 14 -22.54 7.72 1.53
C VAL A 14 -23.22 8.95 2.11
N ARG A 15 -23.46 8.94 3.43
CA ARG A 15 -23.89 10.10 4.20
C ARG A 15 -22.96 10.31 5.38
N ARG A 16 -22.64 11.57 5.64
CA ARG A 16 -21.82 12.00 6.77
C ARG A 16 -22.70 12.52 7.89
N ARG A 17 -22.36 12.18 9.13
CA ARG A 17 -22.96 12.76 10.34
C ARG A 17 -21.87 13.11 11.36
N PRO A 18 -22.04 14.17 12.16
CA PRO A 18 -21.21 14.38 13.35
C PRO A 18 -21.18 13.13 14.21
N ASP A 19 -20.02 12.81 14.77
CA ASP A 19 -19.98 11.79 15.81
C ASP A 19 -20.57 12.41 17.11
N PRO A 20 -21.57 11.77 17.73
CA PRO A 20 -22.14 12.27 18.99
C PRO A 20 -21.13 12.24 20.15
N ASP A 21 -20.10 11.39 20.06
CA ASP A 21 -19.15 11.12 21.15
C ASP A 21 -17.80 11.86 20.96
N ASP A 22 -17.51 12.34 19.73
CA ASP A 22 -16.33 13.17 19.43
C ASP A 22 -16.65 14.24 18.36
N GLY A 23 -16.72 15.50 18.77
CA GLY A 23 -17.02 16.62 17.85
C GLY A 23 -16.01 16.80 16.71
N ARG A 24 -14.80 16.24 16.83
CA ARG A 24 -13.77 16.24 15.78
C ARG A 24 -13.95 15.10 14.79
N ALA A 25 -14.71 14.07 15.14
CA ALA A 25 -14.97 12.91 14.29
C ALA A 25 -16.24 13.09 13.44
N ARG A 26 -16.33 12.27 12.39
CA ARG A 26 -17.51 12.17 11.51
C ARG A 26 -17.78 10.70 11.26
N ARG A 27 -19.03 10.27 11.45
CA ARG A 27 -19.50 8.95 11.04
C ARG A 27 -19.86 8.99 9.56
N VAL A 28 -19.38 8.00 8.82
CA VAL A 28 -19.70 7.80 7.40
C VAL A 28 -20.49 6.50 7.29
N ALA A 29 -21.70 6.56 6.73
CA ALA A 29 -22.52 5.39 6.50
C ALA A 29 -22.92 5.31 5.02
N ALA A 30 -22.91 4.11 4.44
CA ALA A 30 -23.45 3.89 3.10
C ALA A 30 -24.96 4.20 3.08
N THR A 31 -25.40 4.92 2.07
CA THR A 31 -26.84 5.07 1.78
C THR A 31 -27.36 3.79 1.15
N ASP A 32 -28.67 3.64 0.99
CA ASP A 32 -29.21 2.45 0.34
C ASP A 32 -28.78 2.36 -1.13
N ALA A 33 -28.67 3.50 -1.81
CA ALA A 33 -28.05 3.58 -3.15
C ALA A 33 -26.58 3.12 -3.12
N GLY A 34 -25.81 3.51 -2.10
CA GLY A 34 -24.44 3.05 -1.88
C GLY A 34 -24.34 1.55 -1.67
N LYS A 35 -25.23 0.97 -0.86
CA LYS A 35 -25.27 -0.49 -0.61
C LYS A 35 -25.62 -1.26 -1.89
N VAL A 36 -26.62 -0.80 -2.65
CA VAL A 36 -27.00 -1.42 -3.94
C VAL A 36 -25.84 -1.36 -4.93
N MET A 37 -25.12 -0.23 -5.00
CA MET A 37 -23.95 -0.11 -5.86
C MET A 37 -22.83 -1.05 -5.42
N ALA A 38 -22.52 -1.09 -4.12
CA ALA A 38 -21.51 -1.97 -3.56
C ALA A 38 -21.82 -3.45 -3.83
N ALA A 39 -23.08 -3.87 -3.68
CA ALA A 39 -23.52 -5.24 -3.96
C ALA A 39 -23.43 -5.64 -5.44
N ARG A 40 -23.28 -4.68 -6.36
CA ARG A 40 -23.06 -4.92 -7.80
C ARG A 40 -21.58 -4.91 -8.18
N MET A 41 -20.69 -4.50 -7.26
CA MET A 41 -19.26 -4.57 -7.52
C MET A 41 -18.87 -6.05 -7.51
N PRO A 42 -18.22 -6.55 -8.56
CA PRO A 42 -17.73 -7.92 -8.54
C PRO A 42 -16.72 -8.03 -7.40
N GLU A 43 -16.91 -9.05 -6.56
CA GLU A 43 -15.86 -9.48 -5.66
C GLU A 43 -14.63 -9.90 -6.50
N ALA A 44 -13.45 -9.82 -5.90
CA ALA A 44 -12.30 -10.49 -6.50
C ALA A 44 -12.72 -11.95 -6.74
N PRO A 45 -12.48 -12.52 -7.94
CA PRO A 45 -12.85 -13.91 -8.17
C PRO A 45 -12.23 -14.77 -7.08
N ALA A 46 -13.01 -15.62 -6.41
CA ALA A 46 -12.49 -16.50 -5.35
C ALA A 46 -11.26 -17.29 -5.85
N ALA A 47 -11.28 -17.71 -7.12
CA ALA A 47 -10.15 -18.37 -7.78
C ALA A 47 -8.86 -17.52 -7.80
N LEU A 48 -8.95 -16.19 -7.86
CA LEU A 48 -7.78 -15.30 -7.77
C LEU A 48 -7.23 -15.26 -6.34
N GLU A 49 -8.10 -15.19 -5.34
CA GLU A 49 -7.69 -15.24 -3.94
C GLU A 49 -7.03 -16.58 -3.61
N ASP A 50 -7.64 -17.69 -4.04
CA ASP A 50 -7.07 -19.04 -3.90
C ASP A 50 -5.71 -19.16 -4.61
N ALA A 51 -5.59 -18.61 -5.83
CA ALA A 51 -4.34 -18.62 -6.57
C ALA A 51 -3.23 -17.83 -5.85
N ILE A 52 -3.56 -16.68 -5.27
CA ILE A 52 -2.59 -15.85 -4.54
C ILE A 52 -2.23 -16.50 -3.20
N THR A 53 -3.20 -17.02 -2.44
CA THR A 53 -2.96 -17.66 -1.14
C THR A 53 -2.25 -19.00 -1.26
N GLY A 54 -2.46 -19.72 -2.36
CA GLY A 54 -1.78 -20.97 -2.69
C GLY A 54 -0.27 -20.82 -2.98
N LEU A 55 0.22 -19.61 -3.27
CA LEU A 55 1.66 -19.37 -3.44
C LEU A 55 2.42 -19.56 -2.12
N ALA A 56 3.62 -20.14 -2.21
CA ALA A 56 4.54 -20.13 -1.08
C ALA A 56 4.92 -18.67 -0.73
N GLU A 57 5.27 -18.42 0.53
CA GLU A 57 5.61 -17.06 0.99
C GLU A 57 6.75 -16.43 0.19
N ALA A 58 7.77 -17.22 -0.16
CA ALA A 58 8.88 -16.77 -0.99
C ALA A 58 8.43 -16.34 -2.40
N GLU A 59 7.49 -17.07 -3.02
CA GLU A 59 6.96 -16.74 -4.35
C GLU A 59 6.11 -15.48 -4.32
N ARG A 60 5.26 -15.34 -3.30
CA ARG A 60 4.47 -14.13 -3.05
C ARG A 60 5.35 -12.92 -2.76
N GLY A 61 6.44 -13.11 -2.00
CA GLY A 61 7.46 -12.08 -1.79
C GLY A 61 8.13 -11.67 -3.09
N ALA A 62 8.61 -12.63 -3.89
CA ALA A 62 9.24 -12.36 -5.18
C ALA A 62 8.30 -11.62 -6.15
N LEU A 63 7.02 -12.02 -6.21
CA LEU A 63 5.99 -11.34 -6.99
C LEU A 63 5.78 -9.90 -6.53
N LEU A 64 5.64 -9.69 -5.21
CA LEU A 64 5.44 -8.36 -4.65
C LEU A 64 6.66 -7.45 -4.89
N ARG A 65 7.87 -7.98 -4.73
CA ARG A 65 9.11 -7.28 -5.05
C ARG A 65 9.15 -6.83 -6.51
N ALA A 66 8.83 -7.74 -7.45
CA ALA A 66 8.77 -7.41 -8.88
C ALA A 66 7.73 -6.31 -9.15
N LEU A 67 6.54 -6.40 -8.54
CA LEU A 67 5.49 -5.39 -8.67
C LEU A 67 5.93 -4.03 -8.14
N VAL A 68 6.59 -3.97 -6.97
CA VAL A 68 7.16 -2.74 -6.40
C VAL A 68 8.15 -2.08 -7.38
N LEU A 69 9.03 -2.88 -8.00
CA LEU A 69 10.00 -2.38 -8.97
C LEU A 69 9.32 -1.83 -10.23
N ILE A 70 8.30 -2.51 -10.75
CA ILE A 70 7.50 -2.06 -11.89
C ILE A 70 6.80 -0.73 -11.57
N ILE A 71 6.11 -0.67 -10.43
CA ILE A 71 5.42 0.55 -9.98
C ILE A 71 6.43 1.71 -9.87
N ARG A 72 7.60 1.48 -9.27
CA ARG A 72 8.62 2.52 -9.15
C ARG A 72 9.14 2.98 -10.50
N SER A 73 9.34 2.07 -11.47
CA SER A 73 9.73 2.43 -12.83
C SER A 73 8.67 3.29 -13.53
N LEU A 74 7.39 2.96 -13.36
CA LEU A 74 6.28 3.76 -13.91
C LEU A 74 6.19 5.14 -13.25
N GLN A 75 6.47 5.23 -11.94
CA GLN A 75 6.52 6.51 -11.21
C GLN A 75 7.67 7.40 -11.71
N GLU A 76 8.86 6.84 -11.93
CA GLU A 76 10.02 7.57 -12.48
C GLU A 76 9.75 8.07 -13.90
N ALA A 77 9.04 7.27 -14.71
CA ALA A 77 8.57 7.67 -16.03
C ALA A 77 7.40 8.69 -15.97
N ARG A 78 6.90 9.04 -14.78
CA ARG A 78 5.71 9.88 -14.54
C ARG A 78 4.44 9.35 -15.22
N ALA A 79 4.38 8.04 -15.46
CA ALA A 79 3.21 7.38 -16.03
C ALA A 79 2.09 7.17 -14.99
N ILE A 80 2.45 7.12 -13.70
CA ILE A 80 1.52 7.00 -12.56
C ILE A 80 1.98 7.89 -11.39
N PRO A 81 1.07 8.31 -10.49
CA PRO A 81 1.45 9.09 -9.32
C PRO A 81 2.29 8.28 -8.33
N VAL A 82 3.06 9.01 -7.50
CA VAL A 82 3.85 8.41 -6.43
C VAL A 82 2.93 7.94 -5.30
N GLN A 83 3.10 6.66 -4.93
CA GLN A 83 2.36 6.00 -3.85
C GLN A 83 3.20 5.97 -2.57
N ARG A 84 2.54 5.79 -1.42
CA ARG A 84 3.14 5.68 -0.08
C ARG A 84 3.76 4.30 0.17
N MET A 85 4.75 3.94 -0.64
CA MET A 85 5.36 2.60 -0.64
C MET A 85 6.65 2.55 0.20
N CYS A 86 7.06 1.35 0.60
CA CYS A 86 8.39 1.15 1.23
C CYS A 86 9.51 1.77 0.40
N LEU A 87 9.54 1.54 -0.92
CA LEU A 87 10.61 2.02 -1.79
C LEU A 87 10.65 3.55 -1.99
N THR A 88 9.62 4.28 -1.56
CA THR A 88 9.56 5.75 -1.57
C THR A 88 9.56 6.34 -0.16
N CYS A 89 9.76 5.51 0.86
CA CYS A 89 9.74 5.88 2.27
C CYS A 89 11.16 6.10 2.79
N ARG A 90 11.38 7.18 3.56
CA ARG A 90 12.67 7.47 4.20
C ARG A 90 13.09 6.42 5.25
N HIS A 91 12.12 5.66 5.78
CA HIS A 91 12.37 4.66 6.82
C HIS A 91 12.80 3.30 6.27
N PHE A 92 12.64 3.06 4.98
CA PHE A 92 12.94 1.78 4.37
C PHE A 92 14.44 1.61 4.13
N ARG A 93 14.99 0.53 4.67
CA ARG A 93 16.40 0.16 4.53
C ARG A 93 16.48 -1.24 3.93
N PRO A 94 16.65 -1.37 2.61
CA PRO A 94 16.69 -2.68 1.97
C PRO A 94 18.03 -3.39 2.24
N HIS A 95 17.98 -4.71 2.46
CA HIS A 95 19.15 -5.59 2.53
C HIS A 95 20.21 -5.18 3.57
N VAL A 96 19.77 -4.74 4.75
CA VAL A 96 20.65 -4.39 5.88
C VAL A 96 20.82 -5.54 6.88
N HIS A 97 20.09 -6.64 6.69
CA HIS A 97 20.20 -7.83 7.52
C HIS A 97 20.69 -9.03 6.69
N ASP A 98 21.50 -9.88 7.32
CA ASP A 98 22.03 -11.10 6.70
C ASP A 98 20.98 -12.22 6.60
N ASP A 99 19.86 -12.10 7.33
CA ASP A 99 18.73 -13.05 7.26
C ASP A 99 18.01 -12.90 5.91
N PRO A 100 18.09 -13.90 5.00
CA PRO A 100 17.48 -13.80 3.68
C PRO A 100 15.95 -13.80 3.74
N ALA A 101 15.32 -14.27 4.82
CA ALA A 101 13.87 -14.20 4.99
C ALA A 101 13.41 -12.82 5.47
N ARG A 102 14.29 -12.04 6.12
CA ARG A 102 14.00 -10.69 6.64
C ARG A 102 15.13 -9.70 6.34
N PRO A 103 15.50 -9.51 5.05
CA PRO A 103 16.68 -8.72 4.71
C PRO A 103 16.46 -7.21 4.87
N HIS A 104 15.22 -6.74 4.96
CA HIS A 104 14.91 -5.30 5.03
C HIS A 104 14.62 -4.84 6.46
N HIS A 105 14.82 -3.56 6.72
CA HIS A 105 14.47 -2.92 7.99
C HIS A 105 13.55 -1.72 7.75
N CYS A 106 12.56 -1.54 8.64
CA CYS A 106 11.78 -0.32 8.73
C CYS A 106 12.22 0.46 9.98
N ALA A 107 12.81 1.63 9.77
CA ALA A 107 13.31 2.46 10.86
C ALA A 107 12.22 3.16 11.70
N PHE A 108 10.96 3.15 11.25
CA PHE A 108 9.84 3.73 12.01
C PHE A 108 9.31 2.76 13.08
N VAL A 109 8.97 1.54 12.69
CA VAL A 109 8.52 0.48 13.62
C VAL A 109 9.68 -0.28 14.27
N ASP A 110 10.90 -0.02 13.81
CA ASP A 110 12.13 -0.68 14.24
C ASP A 110 12.09 -2.22 14.13
N ALA A 111 11.78 -2.72 12.93
CA ALA A 111 11.66 -4.17 12.71
C ALA A 111 12.25 -4.62 11.37
N ALA A 112 12.84 -5.82 11.39
CA ALA A 112 13.28 -6.56 10.21
C ALA A 112 12.08 -7.25 9.53
N PHE A 113 12.03 -7.26 8.20
CA PHE A 113 10.94 -7.89 7.44
C PHE A 113 11.37 -8.35 6.04
N GLY A 114 10.59 -9.29 5.48
CA GLY A 114 10.81 -9.90 4.17
C GLY A 114 10.04 -9.24 3.04
N ASP A 115 10.32 -9.66 1.80
CA ASP A 115 9.66 -9.16 0.59
C ASP A 115 8.12 -9.27 0.66
N ALA A 116 7.59 -10.35 1.23
CA ALA A 116 6.14 -10.56 1.38
C ALA A 116 5.45 -9.54 2.29
N ALA A 117 6.22 -8.79 3.10
CA ALA A 117 5.72 -7.76 4.01
C ALA A 117 5.96 -6.33 3.51
N LEU A 118 6.43 -6.14 2.27
CA LEU A 118 6.53 -4.83 1.63
C LEU A 118 5.15 -4.12 1.59
N ARG A 119 5.16 -2.80 1.79
CA ARG A 119 3.94 -1.98 1.74
C ARG A 119 3.88 -1.19 0.45
N LEU A 120 2.74 -1.27 -0.24
CA LEU A 120 2.35 -0.41 -1.36
C LEU A 120 1.52 0.80 -0.90
N GLU A 121 0.92 0.68 0.28
CA GLU A 121 0.23 1.76 0.99
C GLU A 121 0.57 1.63 2.47
N CYS A 122 1.34 2.58 3.00
CA CYS A 122 1.75 2.65 4.40
C CYS A 122 1.19 3.92 5.05
N ALA A 123 0.52 3.74 6.19
CA ALA A 123 -0.04 4.85 6.96
C ALA A 123 1.05 5.74 7.57
N ASP A 124 2.18 5.13 7.96
CA ASP A 124 3.34 5.78 8.59
C ASP A 124 4.41 6.20 7.58
N HIS A 125 4.03 6.29 6.30
CA HIS A 125 4.96 6.67 5.24
C HIS A 125 5.39 8.13 5.40
N GLU A 126 6.71 8.34 5.35
CA GLU A 126 7.31 9.64 5.16
C GLU A 126 8.14 9.64 3.88
N THR A 127 7.89 10.61 2.99
CA THR A 127 8.56 10.73 1.70
C THR A 127 10.08 10.85 1.86
N ALA A 128 10.80 9.93 1.22
CA ALA A 128 12.26 9.99 1.09
C ALA A 128 12.68 11.18 0.23
N ARG A 129 13.85 11.77 0.52
CA ARG A 129 14.51 12.68 -0.43
C ARG A 129 14.88 11.91 -1.70
N ASP A 130 15.01 12.61 -2.83
CA ASP A 130 15.29 11.97 -4.12
C ASP A 130 16.55 11.10 -4.09
N GLU A 131 17.62 11.56 -3.44
CA GLU A 131 18.86 10.80 -3.24
C GLU A 131 18.65 9.52 -2.42
N GLU A 132 17.84 9.59 -1.37
CA GLU A 132 17.53 8.45 -0.49
C GLU A 132 16.70 7.42 -1.25
N ALA A 133 15.69 7.86 -2.00
CA ALA A 133 14.87 7.00 -2.84
C ALA A 133 15.69 6.34 -3.96
N ALA A 134 16.58 7.10 -4.61
CA ALA A 134 17.48 6.58 -5.64
C ALA A 134 18.43 5.50 -5.08
N ARG A 135 19.04 5.76 -3.91
CA ARG A 135 19.92 4.79 -3.23
C ARG A 135 19.15 3.54 -2.82
N ALA A 136 17.98 3.70 -2.19
CA ALA A 136 17.14 2.57 -1.79
C ALA A 136 16.75 1.71 -3.00
N ARG A 137 16.41 2.34 -4.14
CA ARG A 137 16.11 1.63 -5.39
C ARG A 137 17.30 0.82 -5.90
N VAL A 138 18.50 1.41 -5.95
CA VAL A 138 19.71 0.69 -6.39
C VAL A 138 19.94 -0.54 -5.51
N VAL A 139 19.97 -0.35 -4.19
CA VAL A 139 20.22 -1.44 -3.24
C VAL A 139 19.13 -2.52 -3.33
N PHE A 140 17.86 -2.14 -3.35
CA PHE A 140 16.72 -3.05 -3.45
C PHE A 140 16.70 -3.85 -4.77
N SER A 141 17.19 -3.26 -5.86
CA SER A 141 17.26 -3.92 -7.17
C SER A 141 18.47 -4.86 -7.33
N ALA A 142 19.49 -4.72 -6.47
CA ALA A 142 20.78 -5.39 -6.63
C ALA A 142 20.79 -6.87 -6.18
N MET A 143 19.75 -7.36 -5.51
CA MET A 143 19.68 -8.75 -5.06
C MET A 143 19.07 -9.65 -6.15
N ARG A 144 19.95 -10.39 -6.83
CA ARG A 144 19.66 -11.58 -7.64
C ARG A 144 20.20 -12.80 -6.92
#